data_AF-A0A7V5S127-F1
#
_entry.id   AF-A0A7V5S127-F1
#
_cell.length_a   1.000
_cell.length_b   1.000
_cell.length_c   1.000
_cell.angle_alpha   90.00
_cell.angle_beta   90.00
_cell.angle_gamma   90.00
#
_symmetry.space_group_name_H-M   'P 1'
#
loop_
_entity.id
_entity.type
_entity.pdbx_description
1 polymer ?
#
loop_
_entity_poly.entity_id
_entity_poly.type
_entity_poly.pdbx_seq_one_letter_code
_entity_poly.pdbx_strand_id
1 'polypeptide(L)'
;MSRSPCPPPSASPPNYSSWVLTYDAEDNVVGIRRANAATGVSYEYDGLGRRVRTVDGAANTVVEYAYSGNTLIAERRGNEWIPMVYGLDLLQRGAVNQ
;
A
#
# COMPACT_ATOMS: atom_id res chain seq x y z
N MET A 1 -37.00 -3.12 15.12
CA MET A 1 -35.52 -3.18 15.31
C MET A 1 -35.14 -4.66 15.37
N SER A 2 -34.86 -5.27 14.22
CA SER A 2 -34.54 -6.71 14.17
C SER A 2 -33.03 -6.90 14.30
N ARG A 3 -32.59 -7.48 15.43
CA ARG A 3 -31.21 -7.93 15.61
C ARG A 3 -31.13 -9.35 15.08
N SER A 4 -30.49 -9.56 13.93
CA SER A 4 -30.23 -10.92 13.42
C SER A 4 -29.25 -11.64 14.36
N PRO A 5 -29.50 -12.92 14.71
CA PRO A 5 -28.65 -13.67 15.62
C PRO A 5 -27.35 -14.15 14.95
N CYS A 6 -26.30 -14.33 15.77
CA CYS A 6 -25.00 -14.86 15.39
C CYS A 6 -25.12 -16.34 14.95
N PRO A 7 -24.52 -16.79 13.83
CA PRO A 7 -24.64 -18.18 13.36
C PRO A 7 -23.70 -19.17 14.11
N PRO A 8 -24.05 -20.47 14.16
CA PRO A 8 -23.26 -21.52 14.84
C PRO A 8 -21.93 -21.86 14.12
N PRO A 9 -20.96 -22.49 14.82
CA PRO A 9 -19.55 -22.60 14.38
C PRO A 9 -19.25 -23.57 13.21
N SER A 10 -20.24 -23.94 12.40
CA SER A 10 -20.07 -24.93 11.30
C SER A 10 -20.67 -24.52 9.95
N ALA A 11 -21.14 -23.28 9.81
CA ALA A 11 -21.44 -22.70 8.51
C ALA A 11 -20.26 -21.81 8.10
N SER A 12 -19.55 -22.15 7.01
CA SER A 12 -18.64 -21.20 6.37
C SER A 12 -19.45 -19.92 6.06
N PRO A 13 -19.10 -18.78 6.66
CA PRO A 13 -19.86 -17.57 6.46
C PRO A 13 -19.85 -17.19 4.96
N PRO A 14 -20.92 -16.58 4.41
CA PRO A 14 -20.86 -16.02 3.06
C PRO A 14 -19.70 -15.03 3.02
N ASN A 15 -18.75 -15.27 2.12
CA ASN A 15 -17.44 -14.62 2.00
C ASN A 15 -17.50 -13.11 2.25
N TYR A 16 -17.43 -12.67 3.50
CA TYR A 16 -17.02 -11.30 3.78
C TYR A 16 -15.57 -11.28 3.35
N SER A 17 -15.23 -10.54 2.30
CA SER A 17 -13.83 -10.32 1.95
C SER A 17 -13.19 -9.48 3.06
N SER A 18 -12.87 -10.12 4.18
CA SER A 18 -12.20 -9.48 5.29
C SER A 18 -10.78 -9.16 4.86
N TRP A 19 -10.36 -7.95 5.19
CA TRP A 19 -8.98 -7.51 5.01
C TRP A 19 -8.21 -7.78 6.29
N VAL A 20 -6.98 -8.25 6.13
CA VAL A 20 -6.02 -8.40 7.22
C VAL A 20 -5.03 -7.26 7.07
N LEU A 21 -5.01 -6.37 8.06
CA LEU A 21 -4.04 -5.30 8.19
C LEU A 21 -3.02 -5.69 9.26
N THR A 22 -1.75 -5.40 9.00
CA THR A 22 -0.66 -5.54 9.97
C THR A 22 -0.06 -4.17 10.24
N TYR A 23 0.28 -3.92 11.50
CA TYR A 23 0.76 -2.62 11.98
C TYR A 23 2.13 -2.77 12.64
N ASP A 24 2.95 -1.72 12.57
CA ASP A 24 4.17 -1.61 13.38
C ASP A 24 3.87 -1.05 14.79
N ALA A 25 4.92 -0.81 15.57
CA ALA A 25 4.81 -0.28 16.93
C ALA A 25 4.35 1.19 17.00
N GLU A 26 4.34 1.88 15.85
CA GLU A 26 3.95 3.28 15.69
C GLU A 26 2.54 3.41 15.07
N ASP A 27 1.79 2.29 15.03
CA ASP A 27 0.47 2.17 14.42
C ASP A 27 0.43 2.46 12.90
N ASN A 28 1.57 2.40 12.21
CA ASN A 28 1.59 2.48 10.74
C ASN A 28 1.22 1.13 10.13
N VAL A 29 0.43 1.16 9.06
CA VAL A 29 0.08 -0.05 8.30
C VAL A 29 1.30 -0.53 7.52
N VAL A 30 1.89 -1.65 7.93
CA VAL A 30 3.02 -2.30 7.24
C VAL A 30 2.60 -3.41 6.29
N GLY A 31 1.32 -3.78 6.28
CA GLY A 31 0.83 -4.82 5.38
C GLY A 31 -0.68 -4.88 5.26
N ILE A 32 -1.13 -5.23 4.05
CA ILE A 32 -2.53 -5.40 3.69
C ILE A 32 -2.67 -6.63 2.82
N ARG A 33 -3.55 -7.55 3.19
CA ARG A 33 -3.93 -8.69 2.33
C ARG A 33 -5.39 -9.04 2.51
N ARG A 34 -5.97 -9.71 1.51
CA ARG A 34 -7.28 -10.36 1.71
C ARG A 34 -7.09 -11.56 2.65
N ALA A 35 -8.07 -11.85 3.49
CA ALA A 35 -7.97 -12.92 4.50
C ALA A 35 -7.61 -14.29 3.88
N ASN A 36 -8.14 -14.57 2.69
CA ASN A 36 -7.93 -15.82 1.96
C ASN A 36 -6.86 -15.70 0.85
N ALA A 37 -6.12 -14.59 0.78
CA ALA A 37 -5.04 -14.43 -0.20
C ALA A 37 -3.69 -14.83 0.40
N ALA A 38 -2.91 -15.56 -0.39
CA ALA A 38 -1.53 -15.91 -0.06
C ALA A 38 -0.58 -14.71 -0.19
N THR A 39 -0.90 -13.76 -1.07
CA THR A 39 -0.12 -12.56 -1.34
C THR A 39 -0.85 -11.31 -0.89
N GLY A 40 -0.07 -10.26 -0.62
CA GLY A 40 -0.58 -8.96 -0.18
C GLY A 40 0.40 -7.85 -0.56
N VAL A 41 0.12 -6.67 -0.04
CA VAL A 41 0.99 -5.49 -0.18
C VAL A 41 1.65 -5.23 1.16
N SER A 42 2.96 -5.01 1.17
CA SER A 42 3.69 -4.56 2.35
C SER A 42 4.28 -3.16 2.14
N TYR A 43 4.43 -2.44 3.23
CA TYR A 43 4.92 -1.07 3.26
C TYR A 43 6.07 -0.94 4.25
N GLU A 44 7.05 -0.13 3.89
CA GLU A 44 8.15 0.26 4.78
C GLU A 44 8.16 1.77 4.95
N TYR A 45 8.48 2.21 6.17
CA TYR A 45 8.46 3.60 6.58
C TYR A 45 9.85 4.02 7.08
N ASP A 46 10.17 5.31 6.93
CA ASP A 46 11.32 5.91 7.60
C ASP A 46 10.98 6.34 9.04
N GLY A 47 11.99 6.79 9.78
CA GLY A 47 11.81 7.26 11.17
C GLY A 47 11.00 8.55 11.31
N LEU A 48 10.48 9.12 10.22
CA LEU A 48 9.53 10.24 10.22
C LEU A 48 8.11 9.79 9.88
N GLY A 49 7.86 8.48 9.78
CA GLY A 49 6.55 7.91 9.44
C GLY A 49 6.19 8.05 7.95
N ARG A 50 7.16 8.32 7.07
CA ARG A 50 6.90 8.44 5.62
C ARG A 50 7.20 7.12 4.94
N ARG A 51 6.31 6.72 4.02
CA ARG A 51 6.46 5.47 3.28
C ARG A 51 7.60 5.55 2.28
N VAL A 52 8.63 4.72 2.45
CA VAL A 52 9.81 4.68 1.56
C VAL A 52 9.78 3.51 0.58
N ARG A 53 8.98 2.47 0.85
CA ARG A 53 8.87 1.31 -0.03
C ARG A 53 7.48 0.68 0.03
N THR A 54 7.03 0.20 -1.13
CA THR A 54 5.84 -0.64 -1.31
C THR A 54 6.25 -1.90 -2.05
N VAL A 55 5.86 -3.06 -1.55
CA VAL A 55 6.02 -4.34 -2.25
C VAL A 55 4.64 -4.93 -2.45
N ASP A 56 4.22 -5.08 -3.71
CA ASP A 56 3.02 -5.82 -4.08
C ASP A 56 3.41 -7.25 -4.45
N GLY A 57 3.14 -8.20 -3.55
CA GLY A 57 3.42 -9.61 -3.77
C GLY A 57 2.49 -10.27 -4.79
N ALA A 58 1.32 -9.68 -5.07
CA ALA A 58 0.41 -10.20 -6.10
C ALA A 58 0.85 -9.78 -7.50
N ALA A 59 1.32 -8.54 -7.65
CA ALA A 59 1.85 -8.00 -8.91
C ALA A 59 3.37 -8.20 -9.07
N ASN A 60 4.04 -8.81 -8.09
CA ASN A 60 5.51 -8.91 -7.99
C ASN A 60 6.23 -7.59 -8.30
N THR A 61 5.67 -6.49 -7.80
CA THR A 61 6.11 -5.13 -8.11
C THR A 61 6.67 -4.48 -6.85
N VAL A 62 7.83 -3.83 -6.98
CA VAL A 62 8.43 -3.01 -5.93
C VAL A 62 8.45 -1.56 -6.39
N VAL A 63 7.96 -0.68 -5.53
CA VAL A 63 8.02 0.78 -5.71
C VAL A 63 8.76 1.39 -4.53
N GLU A 64 9.77 2.19 -4.80
CA GLU A 64 10.48 2.97 -3.77
C GLU A 64 10.17 4.46 -3.93
N TYR A 65 10.29 5.22 -2.86
CA TYR A 65 9.92 6.64 -2.83
C TYR A 65 11.09 7.49 -2.35
N ALA A 66 11.36 8.59 -3.05
CA ALA A 66 12.37 9.57 -2.68
C ALA A 66 11.73 10.89 -2.27
N TYR A 67 12.19 11.46 -1.16
CA TYR A 67 11.67 12.70 -0.59
C TYR A 67 12.75 13.78 -0.49
N SER A 68 12.36 15.02 -0.75
CA SER A 68 13.12 16.22 -0.39
C SER A 68 12.34 17.00 0.67
N GLY A 69 12.87 17.06 1.90
CA GLY A 69 12.06 17.49 3.05
C GLY A 69 10.79 16.63 3.16
N ASN A 70 9.63 17.23 3.36
CA ASN A 70 8.35 16.50 3.41
C ASN A 70 7.72 16.25 2.02
N THR A 71 8.41 16.59 0.94
CA THR A 71 7.88 16.53 -0.43
C THR A 71 8.36 15.27 -1.16
N LEU A 72 7.44 14.47 -1.72
CA LEU A 72 7.75 13.29 -2.53
C LEU A 72 8.24 13.73 -3.92
N ILE A 73 9.52 13.54 -4.24
CA ILE A 73 10.11 14.05 -5.48
C ILE A 73 10.27 12.99 -6.57
N ALA A 74 10.21 11.71 -6.24
CA ALA A 74 10.29 10.63 -7.23
C ALA A 74 9.75 9.31 -6.67
N GLU A 75 9.31 8.42 -7.57
CA GLU A 75 9.17 7.00 -7.30
C GLU A 75 10.13 6.18 -8.17
N ARG A 76 10.69 5.10 -7.63
CA ARG A 76 11.46 4.12 -8.41
C ARG A 76 10.60 2.91 -8.72
N ARG A 77 10.52 2.51 -9.98
CA ARG A 77 9.93 1.24 -10.42
C ARG A 77 11.02 0.40 -11.06
N GLY A 78 11.43 -0.67 -10.40
CA GLY A 78 12.61 -1.43 -10.82
C GLY A 78 13.87 -0.54 -10.80
N ASN A 79 14.47 -0.32 -11.98
CA ASN A 79 15.68 0.50 -12.16
C ASN A 79 15.40 1.93 -12.64
N GLU A 80 14.13 2.29 -12.87
CA GLU A 80 13.75 3.60 -13.40
C GLU A 80 13.25 4.51 -12.29
N TRP A 81 13.82 5.72 -12.21
CA TRP A 81 13.32 6.80 -11.35
C TRP A 81 12.39 7.69 -12.14
N ILE A 82 11.15 7.79 -11.68
CA ILE A 82 10.11 8.63 -12.25
C ILE A 82 9.96 9.84 -11.33
N PRO A 83 10.47 11.02 -11.72
CA PRO A 83 10.36 12.22 -10.88
C PRO A 83 8.90 12.70 -10.80
N MET A 84 8.47 13.06 -9.60
CA MET A 84 7.24 13.80 -9.36
C MET A 84 7.57 15.30 -9.39
N VAL A 85 7.24 15.95 -10.51
CA VAL A 85 7.29 17.42 -10.61
C VAL A 85 5.92 17.96 -10.21
N TYR A 86 5.83 18.58 -9.04
CA TYR A 86 4.63 19.33 -8.64
C TYR A 86 4.64 20.72 -9.30
N GLY A 87 4.38 20.75 -10.61
CA GLY A 87 3.99 21.99 -11.28
C GLY A 87 2.55 22.33 -10.89
N LEU A 88 2.27 23.61 -10.64
CA LEU A 88 0.90 24.13 -10.69
C LEU A 88 0.31 23.66 -12.04
N ASP A 89 -0.73 22.84 -11.97
CA ASP A 89 -1.53 22.31 -13.09
C ASP A 89 -0.89 21.21 -13.96
N LEU A 90 -0.72 20.00 -13.38
CA LEU A 90 -1.07 18.67 -13.92
C LEU A 90 -0.14 17.59 -13.35
N LEU A 91 -0.71 16.54 -12.73
CA LEU A 91 0.04 15.35 -12.30
C LEU A 91 0.40 14.51 -13.54
N GLN A 92 1.43 14.92 -14.26
CA GLN A 92 1.88 14.21 -15.46
C GLN A 92 3.03 13.26 -15.07
N ARG A 93 2.72 11.96 -14.97
CA ARG A 93 3.77 10.94 -15.00
C ARG A 93 4.39 10.94 -16.39
N GLY A 94 5.54 11.57 -16.54
CA GLY A 94 6.30 11.60 -17.78
C GLY A 94 7.65 10.94 -17.59
N ALA A 95 7.91 9.88 -18.35
CA ALA A 95 9.28 9.46 -18.65
C ALA A 95 9.96 10.62 -19.39
N VAL A 96 11.04 11.15 -18.82
CA VAL A 96 11.91 12.11 -19.51
C VAL A 96 12.85 11.32 -20.41
N ASN A 97 12.45 11.14 -21.66
CA ASN A 97 13.39 10.73 -22.72
C ASN A 97 14.13 11.99 -23.19
N GLN A 98 15.47 11.89 -23.19
CA GLN A 98 16.41 12.90 -23.70
C GLN A 98 16.30 13.07 -25.22
#